data_AF-A0A1W9PQU5-F1
#
_entry.id   AF-A0A1W9PQU5-F1
#
_cell.length_a   1.000
_cell.length_b   1.000
_cell.length_c   1.000
_cell.angle_alpha   90.00
_cell.angle_beta   90.00
_cell.angle_gamma   90.00
#
_symmetry.space_group_name_H-M   'P 1'
#
loop_
_entity.id
_entity.type
_entity.pdbx_description
1 polymer ?
#
loop_
_entity_poly.entity_id
_entity_poly.type
_entity_poly.pdbx_seq_one_letter_code
_entity_poly.pdbx_strand_id
1 'polypeptide(L)'
;TYGFKDAKGRGVTLVCHPEREASLFMGSMSYDPWPLIPHIECPVLVLEGELSENRNLIDFRKAANTFPNGGYRIVEGTGHLIPMENPAKTTRLIRDFINEAI
;
A
#
# COMPACT_ATOMS: atom_id res chain seq x y z
N THR A 1 -7.31 -19.01 5.74
CA THR A 1 -6.36 -18.49 6.75
C THR A 1 -5.47 -17.46 6.09
N TYR A 2 -5.01 -16.43 6.79
CA TYR A 2 -4.17 -15.35 6.23
C TYR A 2 -2.87 -15.24 7.04
N GLY A 3 -1.83 -14.63 6.45
CA GLY A 3 -0.55 -14.42 7.12
C GLY A 3 0.31 -15.68 7.15
N PHE A 4 0.58 -16.20 8.35
CA PHE A 4 1.54 -17.27 8.60
C PHE A 4 0.87 -18.56 9.09
N LYS A 5 1.46 -19.70 8.79
CA LYS A 5 1.19 -21.00 9.40
C LYS A 5 2.48 -21.56 10.01
N ASP A 6 2.34 -22.41 11.02
CA ASP A 6 3.49 -23.11 11.58
C ASP A 6 4.19 -23.95 10.50
N ALA A 7 5.50 -23.81 10.41
CA ALA A 7 6.30 -24.69 9.58
C ALA A 7 6.37 -26.08 10.23
N LYS A 8 6.69 -27.13 9.46
CA LYS A 8 6.96 -28.48 10.00
C LYS A 8 8.23 -28.55 10.90
N GLY A 9 8.82 -27.42 11.24
CA GLY A 9 10.07 -27.27 11.99
C GLY A 9 10.04 -25.95 12.77
N ARG A 10 11.19 -25.29 12.94
CA ARG A 10 11.22 -23.96 13.59
C ARG A 10 10.82 -22.87 12.60
N GLY A 11 10.00 -21.94 13.06
CA GLY A 11 9.57 -20.76 12.30
C GLY A 11 8.21 -20.93 11.64
N VAL A 12 7.92 -20.04 10.70
CA VAL A 12 6.62 -19.95 10.04
C VAL A 12 6.76 -20.03 8.53
N THR A 13 5.71 -20.48 7.86
CA THR A 13 5.56 -20.40 6.40
C THR A 13 4.42 -19.45 6.06
N LEU A 14 4.56 -18.69 4.98
CA LEU A 14 3.44 -17.91 4.46
C LEU A 14 2.28 -18.86 4.08
N VAL A 15 1.05 -18.42 4.38
CA VAL A 15 -0.14 -19.10 3.84
C VAL A 15 -0.24 -18.87 2.32
N CYS A 16 0.35 -17.80 1.81
CA CYS A 16 0.53 -17.55 0.37
C CYS A 16 1.41 -18.64 -0.27
N HIS A 17 1.00 -19.15 -1.44
CA HIS A 17 1.81 -20.11 -2.18
C HIS A 17 3.09 -19.44 -2.69
N PRO A 18 4.29 -20.07 -2.58
CA PRO A 18 5.56 -19.44 -2.95
C PRO A 18 5.58 -18.86 -4.37
N GLU A 19 4.99 -19.54 -5.35
CA GLU A 19 4.91 -19.04 -6.73
C GLU A 19 4.06 -17.76 -6.85
N ARG A 20 3.00 -17.64 -6.04
CA ARG A 20 2.17 -16.42 -6.02
C ARG A 20 2.94 -15.27 -5.37
N GLU A 21 3.65 -15.54 -4.29
CA GLU A 21 4.52 -14.55 -3.66
C GLU A 21 5.60 -14.06 -4.64
N ALA A 22 6.28 -14.97 -5.33
CA ALA A 22 7.29 -14.63 -6.33
C ALA A 22 6.71 -13.81 -7.50
N SER A 23 5.49 -14.11 -7.94
CA SER A 23 4.85 -13.39 -9.05
C SER A 23 4.65 -11.89 -8.79
N LEU A 24 4.46 -11.48 -7.53
CA LEU A 24 4.37 -10.07 -7.15
C LEU A 24 5.65 -9.29 -7.50
N PHE A 25 6.81 -9.93 -7.37
CA PHE A 25 8.11 -9.32 -7.67
C PHE A 25 8.48 -9.42 -9.14
N MET A 26 8.02 -10.46 -9.85
CA MET A 26 8.34 -10.67 -11.27
C MET A 26 7.63 -9.67 -12.19
N GLY A 27 6.40 -9.26 -11.86
CA GLY A 27 5.62 -8.35 -12.70
C GLY A 27 5.99 -6.87 -12.55
N SER A 28 6.51 -6.47 -11.39
CA SER A 28 6.66 -5.05 -11.02
C SER A 28 7.70 -4.29 -11.84
N MET A 29 8.66 -4.99 -12.47
CA MET A 29 9.70 -4.36 -13.29
C MET A 29 9.34 -4.25 -14.78
N SER A 30 8.24 -4.86 -15.22
CA SER A 30 7.94 -4.99 -16.65
C SER A 30 7.25 -3.76 -17.24
N TYR A 31 6.69 -2.87 -16.41
CA TYR A 31 5.89 -1.74 -16.86
C TYR A 31 6.02 -0.55 -15.92
N ASP A 32 6.18 0.65 -16.48
CA ASP A 32 6.19 1.89 -15.72
C ASP A 32 4.74 2.33 -15.43
N PRO A 33 4.27 2.34 -14.17
CA PRO A 33 2.91 2.74 -13.85
C PRO A 33 2.69 4.25 -13.90
N TRP A 34 3.74 5.08 -13.84
CA TRP A 34 3.60 6.55 -13.72
C TRP A 34 2.78 7.20 -14.84
N PRO A 35 2.92 6.80 -16.13
CA PRO A 35 2.11 7.33 -17.22
C PRO A 35 0.61 6.97 -17.13
N LEU A 36 0.24 5.94 -16.36
CA LEU A 36 -1.15 5.50 -16.23
C LEU A 36 -1.91 6.25 -15.14
N ILE A 37 -1.21 6.80 -14.14
CA ILE A 37 -1.84 7.49 -13.00
C ILE A 37 -2.83 8.59 -13.43
N PRO A 38 -2.52 9.46 -14.41
CA PRO A 38 -3.46 10.50 -14.85
C PRO A 38 -4.77 9.99 -15.45
N HIS A 39 -4.84 8.70 -15.81
CA HIS A 39 -6.01 8.09 -16.46
C HIS A 39 -6.94 7.39 -15.46
N ILE A 40 -6.62 7.43 -14.16
CA ILE A 40 -7.43 6.83 -13.10
C ILE A 40 -8.44 7.87 -12.61
N GLU A 41 -9.65 7.82 -13.15
CA GLU A 41 -10.69 8.84 -12.90
C GLU A 41 -11.41 8.68 -11.55
N CYS A 42 -11.38 7.48 -10.94
CA CYS A 42 -12.00 7.29 -9.64
C CYS A 42 -11.25 8.05 -8.53
N PRO A 43 -11.93 8.38 -7.41
CA PRO A 43 -11.25 8.95 -6.25
C PRO A 43 -10.11 8.05 -5.77
N VAL A 44 -8.96 8.64 -5.44
CA VAL A 44 -7.78 7.92 -4.93
C VAL A 44 -7.24 8.60 -3.68
N LEU A 45 -6.94 7.81 -2.64
CA LEU A 45 -6.22 8.27 -1.46
C LEU A 45 -4.85 7.58 -1.38
N VAL A 46 -3.79 8.37 -1.42
CA VAL A 46 -2.42 7.93 -1.18
C VAL A 46 -2.06 8.14 0.29
N LEU A 47 -1.68 7.05 0.97
CA LEU A 47 -1.21 7.06 2.35
C LEU A 47 0.30 6.86 2.39
N GLU A 48 0.99 7.67 3.19
CA GLU A 48 2.44 7.56 3.42
C GLU A 48 2.73 7.48 4.92
N GLY A 49 3.51 6.49 5.34
CA GLY A 49 3.93 6.36 6.74
C GLY A 49 4.99 7.40 7.07
N GLU A 50 4.82 8.13 8.17
CA GLU A 50 5.75 9.19 8.59
C GLU A 50 7.21 8.71 8.70
N LEU A 51 7.40 7.48 9.17
CA LEU A 51 8.69 6.87 9.43
C LEU A 51 9.14 5.94 8.29
N SER A 52 8.48 5.99 7.14
CA SER A 52 8.84 5.13 6.01
C SER A 52 10.19 5.52 5.43
N GLU A 53 11.04 4.54 5.14
CA GLU A 53 12.30 4.78 4.42
C GLU A 53 12.05 5.20 2.96
N ASN A 54 10.88 4.86 2.41
CA ASN A 54 10.53 5.16 1.02
C ASN A 54 10.29 6.65 0.75
N ARG A 55 10.10 7.47 1.80
CA ARG A 55 9.92 8.93 1.67
C ARG A 55 11.10 9.59 0.96
N ASN A 56 12.28 8.97 1.04
CA ASN A 56 13.50 9.44 0.40
C ASN A 56 13.63 9.01 -1.07
N LEU A 57 12.77 8.10 -1.53
CA LEU A 57 12.84 7.49 -2.86
C LEU A 57 11.70 7.94 -3.77
N ILE A 58 10.52 8.16 -3.20
CA ILE A 58 9.31 8.50 -3.96
C ILE A 58 8.65 9.72 -3.33
N ASP A 59 8.34 10.72 -4.15
CA ASP A 59 7.50 11.85 -3.75
C ASP A 59 6.02 11.44 -3.87
N PHE A 60 5.48 10.85 -2.80
CA PHE A 60 4.09 10.39 -2.76
C PHE A 60 3.08 11.53 -2.86
N ARG A 61 3.45 12.74 -2.44
CA ARG A 61 2.59 13.92 -2.61
C ARG A 61 2.47 14.29 -4.08
N LYS A 62 3.58 14.28 -4.82
CA LYS A 62 3.58 14.47 -6.27
C LYS A 62 2.80 13.36 -6.98
N ALA A 63 2.97 12.11 -6.56
CA ALA A 63 2.20 10.98 -7.08
C ALA A 63 0.69 11.19 -6.90
N ALA A 64 0.26 11.55 -5.69
CA ALA A 64 -1.14 11.83 -5.38
C ALA A 64 -1.71 12.96 -6.24
N ASN A 65 -0.95 14.04 -6.43
CA ASN A 65 -1.35 15.18 -7.26
C ASN A 65 -1.42 14.85 -8.77
N THR A 66 -0.93 13.68 -9.19
CA THR A 66 -1.01 13.22 -10.58
C THR A 66 -2.35 12.54 -10.87
N PHE A 67 -3.05 12.03 -9.85
CA PHE A 67 -4.40 11.52 -10.01
C PHE A 67 -5.39 12.69 -10.20
N PRO A 68 -6.34 12.62 -11.15
CA PRO A 68 -7.40 13.62 -11.32
C PRO A 68 -8.17 13.93 -10.03
N ASN A 69 -8.44 12.89 -9.23
CA ASN A 69 -9.19 12.97 -7.98
C ASN A 69 -8.36 12.42 -6.81
N GLY A 70 -7.09 12.86 -6.72
CA GLY A 70 -6.12 12.39 -5.75
C GLY A 70 -6.11 13.14 -4.42
N GLY A 71 -6.09 12.38 -3.33
CA GLY A 71 -5.82 12.85 -1.97
C GLY A 71 -4.52 12.26 -1.43
N TYR A 72 -3.87 13.00 -0.52
CA TYR A 72 -2.65 12.56 0.15
C TYR A 72 -2.74 12.78 1.66
N ARG A 73 -2.31 11.78 2.44
CA ARG A 73 -2.25 11.84 3.90
C ARG A 73 -1.01 11.12 4.45
N ILE A 74 -0.41 11.73 5.48
CA ILE A 74 0.65 11.10 6.27
C ILE A 74 0.02 10.36 7.44
N VAL A 75 0.52 9.16 7.72
CA VAL A 75 0.15 8.35 8.88
C VAL A 75 1.27 8.40 9.90
N GLU A 76 1.11 9.30 10.88
CA GLU A 76 2.04 9.49 11.99
C GLU A 76 2.32 8.19 12.75
N GLY A 77 3.59 8.01 13.14
CA GLY A 77 4.08 6.87 13.92
C GLY A 77 4.10 5.53 13.19
N THR A 78 4.00 5.52 11.85
CA THR A 78 4.04 4.28 11.06
C THR A 78 5.11 4.31 9.98
N GLY A 79 5.68 3.16 9.69
CA GLY A 79 6.65 2.92 8.63
C GLY A 79 5.99 2.48 7.31
N HIS A 80 6.64 1.56 6.61
CA HIS A 80 6.20 1.13 5.28
C HIS A 80 4.92 0.29 5.30
N LEU A 81 4.65 -0.45 6.38
CA LEU A 81 3.58 -1.44 6.44
C LEU A 81 2.41 -0.94 7.29
N ILE A 82 1.89 0.24 6.93
CA ILE A 82 0.80 0.93 7.65
C ILE A 82 -0.35 -0.02 8.06
N PRO A 83 -0.88 -0.90 7.18
CA PRO A 83 -1.98 -1.80 7.54
C PRO A 83 -1.63 -2.80 8.64
N MET A 84 -0.37 -3.21 8.74
CA MET A 84 0.12 -4.17 9.73
C MET A 84 0.52 -3.48 11.02
N GLU A 85 1.07 -2.27 10.93
CA GLU A 85 1.53 -1.48 12.09
C GLU A 85 0.36 -0.83 12.84
N ASN A 86 -0.66 -0.35 12.12
CA ASN A 86 -1.87 0.22 12.74
C ASN A 86 -3.16 -0.17 11.99
N PRO A 87 -3.66 -1.40 12.19
CA PRO A 87 -4.85 -1.91 11.50
C PRO A 87 -6.12 -1.07 11.76
N ALA A 88 -6.28 -0.58 12.99
CA ALA A 88 -7.44 0.21 13.39
C ALA A 88 -7.48 1.58 12.68
N LYS A 89 -6.36 2.31 12.68
CA LYS A 89 -6.23 3.59 11.97
C LYS A 89 -6.40 3.39 10.47
N THR A 90 -5.83 2.33 9.90
CA THR A 90 -5.99 1.98 8.48
C THR A 90 -7.46 1.78 8.10
N THR A 91 -8.19 0.97 8.87
CA THR A 91 -9.61 0.71 8.61
C THR A 91 -10.46 1.98 8.71
N ARG A 92 -10.15 2.85 9.68
CA ARG A 92 -10.81 4.15 9.81
C ARG A 92 -10.54 5.04 8.60
N LEU A 93 -9.28 5.19 8.18
CA LEU A 93 -8.92 6.00 7.02
C LEU A 93 -9.63 5.53 5.74
N ILE A 94 -9.74 4.22 5.53
CA ILE A 94 -10.48 3.65 4.40
C ILE A 94 -11.97 4.01 4.48
N ARG A 95 -12.59 3.88 5.65
CA ARG A 95 -14.01 4.19 5.85
C ARG A 95 -14.30 5.67 5.64
N ASP A 96 -13.49 6.54 6.24
CA ASP A 96 -13.62 8.00 6.13
C ASP A 96 -13.50 8.41 4.65
N PHE A 97 -12.50 7.86 3.93
CA PHE A 97 -12.33 8.11 2.49
C PHE A 97 -13.54 7.68 1.65
N ILE A 98 -14.09 6.47 1.88
CA ILE A 98 -15.26 5.99 1.13
C ILE A 98 -16.48 6.88 1.39
N ASN A 99 -16.67 7.34 2.62
CA ASN A 99 -17.80 8.21 2.98
C ASN A 99 -17.65 9.64 2.44
N GLU A 100 -16.43 10.12 2.21
CA GLU A 100 -16.15 11.43 1.59
C GLU A 100 -16.23 11.39 0.05
N ALA A 101 -15.98 10.22 -0.55
CA ALA A 101 -15.89 10.02 -2.00
C ALA A 101 -17.22 9.66 -2.68
N ILE A 102 -18.24 9.25 -1.91
CA ILE A 102 -19.62 8.99 -2.36
C ILE A 102 -20.48 10.21 -2.03
#